data_AF-A0A7S2KZY2-F1
#
_entry.id   AF-A0A7S2KZY2-F1
#
_cell.length_a   1.000
_cell.length_b   1.000
_cell.length_c   1.000
_cell.angle_alpha   90.00
_cell.angle_beta   90.00
_cell.angle_gamma   90.00
#
_symmetry.space_group_name_H-M   'P 1'
#
loop_
_entity.id
_entity.type
_entity.pdbx_description
1 polymer ?
#
loop_
_entity_poly.entity_id
_entity_poly.type
_entity_poly.pdbx_seq_one_letter_code
_entity_poly.pdbx_strand_id
1 'polypeptide(L)'
;ANSSPIMDLFITLLSMGLSGYKQLLADRSRLTIQFQNKFRDVATKYGERPLECPRNSISFGITLDNLGKLDKLSEEETSAEYAKRAGLEISYFGSMLFTRCVSGTRVVPKGQVKSIGGHEFVGFGSSTENYEHAYLTAACAIGVTNDEVDEFFLRQ
;
A
#
# COMPACT_ATOMS: atom_id res chain seq x y z
N ALA A 1 -26.96 -11.29 -20.65
CA ALA A 1 -25.63 -10.67 -20.84
C ALA A 1 -25.76 -9.18 -20.58
N ASN A 2 -25.02 -8.64 -19.60
CA ASN A 2 -25.03 -7.20 -19.33
C ASN A 2 -23.89 -6.55 -20.13
N SER A 3 -24.22 -5.69 -21.09
CA SER A 3 -23.24 -4.98 -21.94
C SER A 3 -22.68 -3.72 -21.30
N SER A 4 -23.06 -3.38 -20.05
CA SER A 4 -22.56 -2.18 -19.38
C SER A 4 -21.03 -2.05 -19.39
N PRO A 5 -20.22 -3.08 -19.04
CA PRO A 5 -18.76 -2.91 -19.00
C PRO A 5 -18.13 -2.60 -20.36
N ILE A 6 -18.70 -3.14 -21.45
CA ILE A 6 -18.20 -2.85 -22.80
C ILE A 6 -18.62 -1.46 -23.27
N MET A 7 -19.81 -0.98 -22.89
CA MET A 7 -20.25 0.38 -23.19
C MET A 7 -19.42 1.41 -22.43
N ASP A 8 -19.11 1.18 -21.15
CA ASP A 8 -18.27 2.09 -20.35
C ASP A 8 -16.86 2.23 -20.93
N LEU A 9 -16.24 1.10 -21.28
CA LEU A 9 -14.92 1.09 -21.92
C LEU A 9 -14.96 1.78 -23.29
N PHE A 10 -15.99 1.50 -24.09
CA PHE A 10 -16.16 2.10 -25.41
C PHE A 10 -16.29 3.62 -25.34
N ILE A 11 -17.17 4.13 -24.46
CA ILE A 11 -17.33 5.56 -24.20
C ILE A 11 -16.01 6.15 -23.71
N THR A 12 -15.35 5.54 -22.73
CA THR A 12 -14.07 6.03 -22.17
C THR A 12 -12.99 6.16 -23.23
N LEU A 13 -12.80 5.13 -24.07
CA LEU A 13 -11.77 5.13 -25.11
C LEU A 13 -12.07 6.14 -26.22
N LEU A 14 -13.33 6.28 -26.64
CA LEU A 14 -13.70 7.26 -27.66
C LEU A 14 -13.61 8.70 -27.16
N SER A 15 -14.01 8.96 -25.91
CA SER A 15 -13.90 10.29 -25.30
C SER A 15 -12.45 10.71 -25.08
N MET A 16 -11.58 9.77 -24.70
CA MET A 16 -10.16 10.02 -24.45
C MET A 16 -9.33 10.10 -25.73
N GLY A 17 -9.67 9.27 -26.73
CA GLY A 17 -8.86 9.07 -27.92
C GLY A 17 -7.49 8.44 -27.63
N LEU A 18 -6.76 8.09 -28.69
CA LEU A 18 -5.42 7.51 -28.57
C LEU A 18 -4.42 8.47 -27.91
N SER A 19 -4.53 9.77 -28.20
CA SER A 19 -3.66 10.82 -27.63
C SER A 19 -3.84 10.94 -26.12
N GLY A 20 -5.09 10.99 -25.62
CA GLY A 20 -5.36 11.07 -24.19
C GLY A 20 -4.86 9.83 -23.44
N TYR A 21 -5.03 8.63 -24.02
CA TYR A 21 -4.52 7.41 -23.40
C TYR A 21 -2.99 7.40 -23.31
N LYS A 22 -2.30 7.80 -24.38
CA LYS A 22 -0.83 7.94 -24.37
C LYS A 22 -0.37 9.00 -23.36
N GLN A 23 -1.11 10.09 -23.23
CA GLN A 23 -0.80 11.14 -22.25
C GLN A 23 -0.90 10.62 -20.81
N LEU A 24 -1.97 9.88 -20.46
CA LEU A 24 -2.11 9.27 -19.14
C LEU A 24 -0.96 8.30 -18.79
N LEU A 25 -0.47 7.53 -19.77
CA LEU A 25 0.68 6.65 -19.58
C LEU A 25 1.98 7.43 -19.35
N ALA A 26 2.18 8.54 -20.07
CA ALA A 26 3.32 9.43 -19.90
C ALA A 26 3.29 10.12 -18.53
N ASP A 27 2.13 10.65 -18.12
CA ASP A 27 1.93 11.29 -16.82
C ASP A 27 2.19 10.33 -15.67
N ARG A 28 1.65 9.10 -15.73
CA ARG A 28 1.94 8.07 -14.73
C ARG A 28 3.44 7.82 -14.61
N SER A 29 4.14 7.71 -15.73
CA SER A 29 5.59 7.44 -15.74
C SER A 29 6.39 8.59 -15.11
N ARG A 30 6.00 9.83 -15.38
CA ARG A 30 6.58 11.04 -14.75
C ARG A 30 6.31 11.08 -13.25
N LEU A 31 5.05 10.89 -12.85
CA LEU A 31 4.62 10.92 -11.44
C LEU A 31 5.25 9.80 -10.62
N THR A 32 5.46 8.63 -11.22
CA THR A 32 6.08 7.48 -10.53
C THR A 32 7.45 7.84 -9.94
N ILE A 33 8.27 8.60 -10.67
CA ILE A 33 9.60 9.00 -10.19
C ILE A 33 9.48 9.95 -8.99
N GLN A 34 8.59 10.93 -9.08
CA GLN A 34 8.34 11.88 -7.98
C GLN A 34 7.77 11.18 -6.75
N PHE A 35 6.83 10.26 -6.96
CA PHE A 35 6.22 9.44 -5.93
C PHE A 35 7.28 8.61 -5.20
N GLN A 36 8.14 7.89 -5.93
CA GLN A 36 9.19 7.06 -5.33
C GLN A 36 10.16 7.87 -4.46
N ASN A 37 10.55 9.07 -4.91
CA ASN A 37 11.45 9.94 -4.14
C ASN A 37 10.78 10.39 -2.84
N LYS A 38 9.56 10.95 -2.92
CA LYS A 38 8.81 11.38 -1.72
C LYS A 38 8.52 10.20 -0.77
N PHE A 39 8.20 9.04 -1.30
CA PHE A 39 7.94 7.83 -0.52
C PHE A 39 9.19 7.35 0.21
N ARG A 40 10.37 7.46 -0.40
CA ARG A 40 11.67 7.19 0.24
C ARG A 40 11.99 8.22 1.33
N ASP A 41 11.73 9.50 1.07
CA ASP A 41 12.01 10.57 2.05
C ASP A 41 11.19 10.37 3.32
N VAL A 42 9.93 9.98 3.16
CA VAL A 42 9.02 9.66 4.26
C VAL A 42 9.49 8.44 5.03
N ALA A 43 9.84 7.36 4.34
CA ALA A 43 10.39 6.17 4.99
C ALA A 43 11.59 6.55 5.88
N THR A 44 12.53 7.29 5.31
CA THR A 44 13.74 7.74 6.02
C THR A 44 13.42 8.61 7.22
N LYS A 45 12.43 9.52 7.12
CA LYS A 45 11.98 10.39 8.21
C LYS A 45 11.50 9.62 9.43
N TYR A 46 10.85 8.47 9.23
CA TYR A 46 10.34 7.62 10.31
C TYR A 46 11.28 6.44 10.65
N GLY A 47 12.52 6.45 10.12
CA GLY A 47 13.52 5.41 10.33
C GLY A 47 13.17 4.07 9.67
N GLU A 48 12.28 4.10 8.68
CA GLU A 48 11.88 2.98 7.84
C GLU A 48 12.64 2.98 6.51
N ARG A 49 12.47 1.92 5.71
CA ARG A 49 13.09 1.80 4.39
C ARG A 49 12.07 1.42 3.31
N PRO A 50 12.25 1.87 2.07
CA PRO A 50 11.49 1.35 0.94
C PRO A 50 11.85 -0.11 0.67
N LEU A 51 10.86 -0.90 0.24
CA LEU A 51 11.06 -2.27 -0.23
C LEU A 51 11.65 -2.25 -1.64
N GLU A 52 12.71 -3.02 -1.86
CA GLU A 52 13.37 -3.12 -3.15
C GLU A 52 12.61 -4.07 -4.06
N CYS A 53 11.85 -3.51 -5.02
CA CYS A 53 11.07 -4.27 -5.97
C CYS A 53 11.32 -3.75 -7.41
N PRO A 54 12.49 -3.99 -8.02
CA PRO A 54 12.87 -3.39 -9.30
C PRO A 54 11.96 -3.79 -10.47
N ARG A 55 11.28 -4.94 -10.36
CA ARG A 55 10.32 -5.42 -11.36
C ARG A 55 8.92 -4.79 -11.20
N ASN A 56 8.63 -4.15 -10.08
CA ASN A 56 7.33 -3.53 -9.82
C ASN A 56 7.42 -2.01 -10.04
N SER A 57 6.77 -1.53 -11.10
CA SER A 57 6.79 -0.12 -11.49
C SER A 57 5.48 0.62 -11.17
N ILE A 58 4.58 -0.02 -10.43
CA ILE A 58 3.24 0.52 -10.12
C ILE A 58 3.02 0.61 -8.62
N SER A 59 3.33 -0.45 -7.87
CA SER A 59 3.12 -0.52 -6.42
C SER A 59 4.46 -0.51 -5.67
N PHE A 60 4.53 0.32 -4.64
CA PHE A 60 5.70 0.57 -3.82
C PHE A 60 5.37 0.25 -2.37
N GLY A 61 6.34 -0.30 -1.65
CA GLY A 61 6.20 -0.63 -0.23
C GLY A 61 7.23 0.07 0.64
N ILE A 62 6.88 0.36 1.88
CA ILE A 62 7.80 0.78 2.95
C ILE A 62 7.63 -0.13 4.14
N THR A 63 8.72 -0.40 4.85
CA THR A 63 8.68 -1.12 6.12
C THR A 63 7.89 -0.33 7.18
N LEU A 64 7.32 -1.06 8.14
CA LEU A 64 6.63 -0.53 9.33
C LEU A 64 7.24 -1.16 10.60
N ASP A 65 8.55 -1.41 10.59
CA ASP A 65 9.21 -2.14 11.68
C ASP A 65 9.29 -1.29 12.96
N ASN A 66 9.47 0.03 12.86
CA ASN A 66 9.48 0.93 14.00
C ASN A 66 8.07 1.17 14.54
N LEU A 67 7.05 1.21 13.68
CA LEU A 67 5.67 1.28 14.13
C LEU A 67 5.27 0.03 14.94
N GLY A 68 5.81 -1.13 14.57
CA GLY A 68 5.64 -2.38 15.32
C GLY A 68 6.54 -2.54 16.55
N LYS A 69 7.50 -1.61 16.79
CA LYS A 69 8.31 -1.59 18.02
C LYS A 69 7.49 -0.93 19.12
N LEU A 70 6.81 -1.76 19.87
CA LEU A 70 6.08 -1.31 21.04
C LEU A 70 7.03 -1.26 22.24
N ASP A 71 6.94 -0.18 23.04
CA ASP A 71 7.62 -0.12 24.33
C ASP A 71 7.24 -1.35 25.16
N LYS A 72 8.26 -2.03 25.72
CA LYS A 72 8.06 -3.19 26.60
C LYS A 72 7.35 -2.73 27.86
N LEU A 73 6.03 -2.86 27.90
CA LEU A 73 5.22 -2.60 29.08
C LEU A 73 4.66 -3.93 29.60
N SER A 74 5.57 -4.80 30.04
CA SER A 74 5.41 -5.87 31.04
C SER A 74 6.51 -6.92 30.81
N GLU A 75 7.20 -7.34 31.87
CA GLU A 75 8.19 -8.42 31.82
C GLU A 75 7.54 -9.80 31.59
N GLU A 76 6.21 -9.86 31.60
CA GLU A 76 5.38 -11.07 31.54
C GLU A 76 4.74 -11.33 30.16
N GLU A 77 4.89 -10.42 29.18
CA GLU A 77 4.29 -10.57 27.85
C GLU A 77 4.93 -11.71 27.04
N THR A 78 4.11 -12.65 26.57
CA THR A 78 4.58 -13.75 25.72
C THR A 78 4.94 -13.22 24.32
N SER A 79 5.91 -13.84 23.62
CA SER A 79 6.26 -13.44 22.24
C SER A 79 5.08 -13.44 21.27
N ALA A 80 4.08 -14.31 21.48
CA ALA A 80 2.85 -14.35 20.69
C ALA A 80 1.91 -13.15 20.96
N GLU A 81 1.82 -12.70 22.21
CA GLU A 81 1.01 -11.55 22.61
C GLU A 81 1.61 -10.24 22.09
N TYR A 82 2.95 -10.11 22.17
CA TYR A 82 3.68 -9.01 21.56
C TYR A 82 3.41 -8.94 20.05
N ALA A 83 3.54 -10.06 19.33
CA ALA A 83 3.29 -10.11 17.89
C ALA A 83 1.85 -9.71 17.53
N LYS A 84 0.88 -10.15 18.34
CA LYS A 84 -0.53 -9.78 18.17
C LYS A 84 -0.76 -8.28 18.40
N ARG A 85 -0.17 -7.70 19.45
CA ARG A 85 -0.28 -6.27 19.77
C ARG A 85 0.38 -5.40 18.71
N ALA A 86 1.59 -5.77 18.26
CA ALA A 86 2.26 -5.12 17.14
C ALA A 86 1.39 -5.18 15.86
N GLY A 87 0.78 -6.33 15.58
CA GLY A 87 -0.15 -6.47 14.45
C GLY A 87 -1.39 -5.58 14.55
N LEU A 88 -1.92 -5.35 15.76
CA LEU A 88 -3.05 -4.45 16.01
C LEU A 88 -2.66 -2.98 15.78
N GLU A 89 -1.51 -2.53 16.27
CA GLU A 89 -1.01 -1.16 16.04
C GLU A 89 -0.77 -0.90 14.55
N ILE A 90 -0.14 -1.85 13.85
CA ILE A 90 0.04 -1.78 12.41
C ILE A 90 -1.32 -1.72 11.69
N SER A 91 -2.29 -2.53 12.10
CA SER A 91 -3.64 -2.49 11.52
C SER A 91 -4.38 -1.18 11.82
N TYR A 92 -4.18 -0.61 13.02
CA TYR A 92 -4.74 0.68 13.43
C TYR A 92 -4.18 1.82 12.58
N PHE A 93 -2.89 1.79 12.22
CA PHE A 93 -2.35 2.76 11.27
C PHE A 93 -3.07 2.71 9.90
N GLY A 94 -3.43 1.51 9.43
CA GLY A 94 -4.26 1.36 8.23
C GLY A 94 -5.63 2.03 8.34
N SER A 95 -6.32 1.86 9.47
CA SER A 95 -7.61 2.52 9.70
C SER A 95 -7.47 4.05 9.85
N MET A 96 -6.39 4.50 10.46
CA MET A 96 -6.03 5.91 10.65
C MET A 96 -5.78 6.63 9.30
N LEU A 97 -5.18 5.95 8.32
CA LEU A 97 -5.07 6.47 6.95
C LEU A 97 -6.44 6.58 6.28
N PHE A 98 -7.27 5.55 6.42
CA PHE A 98 -8.61 5.53 5.84
C PHE A 98 -9.51 6.66 6.38
N THR A 99 -9.47 6.93 7.69
CA THR A 99 -10.25 8.04 8.29
C THR A 99 -9.77 9.43 7.85
N ARG A 100 -8.52 9.56 7.40
CA ARG A 100 -8.01 10.78 6.75
C ARG A 100 -8.28 10.83 5.24
N CYS A 101 -9.19 10.01 4.75
CA CYS A 101 -9.54 9.88 3.33
C CYS A 101 -8.35 9.46 2.44
N VAL A 102 -7.38 8.72 2.98
CA VAL A 102 -6.36 8.05 2.18
C VAL A 102 -6.90 6.68 1.80
N SER A 103 -7.14 6.46 0.50
CA SER A 103 -7.64 5.19 -0.04
C SER A 103 -6.58 4.50 -0.91
N GLY A 104 -6.73 3.19 -1.11
CA GLY A 104 -5.82 2.40 -1.95
C GLY A 104 -4.49 2.01 -1.30
N THR A 105 -4.19 2.50 -0.10
CA THR A 105 -3.12 1.95 0.72
C THR A 105 -3.49 0.59 1.28
N ARG A 106 -2.49 -0.27 1.44
CA ARG A 106 -2.65 -1.56 2.10
C ARG A 106 -1.58 -1.74 3.15
N VAL A 107 -2.02 -1.99 4.37
CA VAL A 107 -1.13 -2.34 5.47
C VAL A 107 -1.11 -3.85 5.64
N VAL A 108 0.09 -4.43 5.72
CA VAL A 108 0.32 -5.88 5.84
C VAL A 108 1.09 -6.16 7.13
N PRO A 109 0.40 -6.61 8.20
CA PRO A 109 1.05 -7.12 9.41
C PRO A 109 1.76 -8.46 9.17
N LYS A 110 2.70 -8.81 10.06
CA LYS A 110 3.39 -10.12 10.02
C LYS A 110 2.45 -11.24 10.45
N GLY A 111 2.58 -12.40 9.79
CA GLY A 111 1.98 -13.66 10.26
C GLY A 111 0.45 -13.69 10.31
N GLN A 112 -0.25 -12.82 9.59
CA GLN A 112 -1.71 -12.83 9.57
C GLN A 112 -2.24 -14.16 8.99
N VAL A 113 -3.11 -14.84 9.72
CA VAL A 113 -3.76 -16.07 9.23
C VAL A 113 -5.17 -15.75 8.77
N LYS A 114 -5.54 -16.22 7.57
CA LYS A 114 -6.90 -16.05 7.04
C LYS A 114 -7.38 -17.31 6.34
N SER A 115 -8.61 -17.75 6.68
CA SER A 115 -9.28 -18.85 5.99
C SER A 115 -10.17 -18.32 4.86
N ILE A 116 -9.99 -18.83 3.64
CA ILE A 116 -10.78 -18.48 2.46
C ILE A 116 -11.09 -19.76 1.69
N GLY A 117 -12.38 -20.06 1.48
CA GLY A 117 -12.80 -21.21 0.67
C GLY A 117 -12.32 -22.57 1.22
N GLY A 118 -12.16 -22.71 2.54
CA GLY A 118 -11.66 -23.94 3.17
C GLY A 118 -10.14 -24.08 3.20
N HIS A 119 -9.41 -23.12 2.63
CA HIS A 119 -7.95 -23.07 2.69
C HIS A 119 -7.47 -22.02 3.69
N GLU A 120 -6.47 -22.39 4.49
CA GLU A 120 -5.82 -21.48 5.42
C GLU A 120 -4.59 -20.85 4.75
N PHE A 121 -4.54 -19.52 4.74
CA PHE A 121 -3.41 -18.76 4.26
C PHE A 121 -2.67 -18.16 5.44
N VAL A 122 -1.46 -18.67 5.70
CA VAL A 122 -0.51 -18.08 6.66
C VAL A 122 0.23 -16.93 5.99
N GLY A 123 0.43 -15.83 6.71
CA GLY A 123 1.05 -14.61 6.15
C GLY A 123 0.16 -13.92 5.10
N PHE A 124 -1.17 -14.03 5.24
CA PHE A 124 -2.14 -13.52 4.29
C PHE A 124 -1.87 -12.06 3.92
N GLY A 125 -1.79 -11.81 2.62
CA GLY A 125 -1.52 -10.50 2.04
C GLY A 125 -0.07 -10.17 1.79
N SER A 126 0.86 -10.96 2.34
CA SER A 126 2.30 -10.83 2.03
C SER A 126 2.80 -11.69 0.87
N SER A 127 1.91 -12.52 0.30
CA SER A 127 2.22 -13.48 -0.78
C SER A 127 3.31 -14.51 -0.44
N THR A 128 3.66 -14.62 0.84
CA THR A 128 4.52 -15.65 1.42
C THR A 128 4.06 -15.91 2.85
N GLU A 129 4.42 -17.06 3.42
CA GLU A 129 4.01 -17.41 4.78
C GLU A 129 4.76 -16.59 5.83
N ASN A 130 6.05 -16.33 5.58
CA ASN A 130 6.97 -15.73 6.54
C ASN A 130 7.70 -14.52 5.94
N TYR A 131 6.97 -13.47 5.58
CA TYR A 131 7.59 -12.22 5.18
C TYR A 131 8.21 -11.53 6.40
N GLU A 132 9.46 -11.08 6.25
CA GLU A 132 10.28 -10.62 7.38
C GLU A 132 9.76 -9.34 8.03
N HIS A 133 9.12 -8.46 7.25
CA HIS A 133 8.74 -7.11 7.67
C HIS A 133 7.23 -6.90 7.65
N ALA A 134 6.73 -6.05 8.55
CA ALA A 134 5.42 -5.45 8.31
C ALA A 134 5.62 -4.31 7.30
N TYR A 135 4.65 -4.06 6.43
CA TYR A 135 4.83 -3.02 5.42
C TYR A 135 3.51 -2.37 5.02
N LEU A 136 3.63 -1.11 4.56
CA LEU A 136 2.57 -0.37 3.88
C LEU A 136 2.86 -0.42 2.38
N THR A 137 1.86 -0.68 1.55
CA THR A 137 1.96 -0.44 0.11
C THR A 137 1.08 0.72 -0.33
N ALA A 138 1.58 1.49 -1.27
CA ALA A 138 0.85 2.50 -2.04
C ALA A 138 1.18 2.34 -3.53
N ALA A 139 0.35 2.86 -4.43
CA ALA A 139 0.54 2.68 -5.87
C ALA A 139 0.36 3.98 -6.65
N CYS A 140 1.21 4.17 -7.66
CA CYS A 140 1.05 5.23 -8.66
C CYS A 140 0.39 4.63 -9.90
N ALA A 141 -0.94 4.54 -9.86
CA ALA A 141 -1.76 3.99 -10.94
C ALA A 141 -1.99 5.03 -12.05
N ILE A 142 -2.52 4.57 -13.19
CA ILE A 142 -2.93 5.47 -14.27
C ILE A 142 -4.07 6.38 -13.79
N GLY A 143 -4.02 7.66 -14.19
CA GLY A 143 -5.04 8.65 -13.82
C GLY A 143 -4.77 9.39 -12.50
N VAL A 144 -3.77 8.98 -11.71
CA VAL A 144 -3.31 9.75 -10.55
C VAL A 144 -2.84 11.13 -10.99
N THR A 145 -3.20 12.15 -10.22
CA THR A 145 -2.83 13.55 -10.43
C THR A 145 -1.69 13.99 -9.51
N ASN A 146 -1.03 15.12 -9.82
CA ASN A 146 -0.02 15.67 -8.89
C ASN A 146 -0.67 16.05 -7.54
N ASP A 147 -1.87 16.60 -7.56
CA ASP A 147 -2.58 17.05 -6.35
C ASP A 147 -2.90 15.87 -5.42
N GLU A 148 -3.32 14.73 -5.96
CA GLU A 148 -3.53 13.51 -5.17
C GLU A 148 -2.22 12.97 -4.57
N VAL A 149 -1.11 13.05 -5.32
CA VAL A 149 0.21 12.68 -4.80
C VAL A 149 0.59 13.59 -3.65
N ASP A 150 0.44 14.91 -3.81
CA ASP A 150 0.79 15.88 -2.78
C ASP A 150 -0.09 15.72 -1.54
N GLU A 151 -1.39 15.51 -1.72
CA GLU A 151 -2.33 15.29 -0.62
C GLU A 151 -2.04 13.99 0.14
N PHE A 152 -1.66 12.92 -0.57
CA PHE A 152 -1.22 11.67 0.05
C PHE A 152 -0.05 11.90 1.01
N PHE A 153 0.95 12.66 0.57
CA PHE A 153 2.14 12.97 1.37
C PHE A 153 1.88 13.96 2.52
N LEU A 154 0.79 14.74 2.46
CA LEU A 154 0.35 15.65 3.53
C LEU A 154 -0.43 14.95 4.65
N ARG A 155 -1.19 13.90 4.34
CA ARG A 155 -2.14 13.26 5.27
C ARG A 155 -1.63 12.02 5.99
N GLN A 156 -0.52 11.46 5.54
CA GLN A 156 0.08 10.23 6.07
C GLN A 156 0.88 10.43 7.37
#